data_AF-A0A6M0HSQ5-F1
#
_entry.id   AF-A0A6M0HSQ5-F1
#
_cell.length_a   1.000
_cell.length_b   1.000
_cell.length_c   1.000
_cell.angle_alpha   90.00
_cell.angle_beta   90.00
_cell.angle_gamma   90.00
#
_symmetry.space_group_name_H-M   'P 1'
#
loop_
_entity.id
_entity.type
_entity.pdbx_description
1 polymer ?
#
loop_
_entity_poly.entity_id
_entity_poly.type
_entity_poly.pdbx_seq_one_letter_code
_entity_poly.pdbx_strand_id
1 'polypeptide(L)'
;MRQILAAAALLLSAALPSAQAAEGPVIACDTLVGLRLLMANGDRDAAMARLASYPGCRTVTRDRVGAAESRAMVGGSPFECLTIKDEGKCAWVLP
;
A
#
# COMPACT_ATOMS: atom_id res chain seq x y z
N MET A 1 -10.01 -28.91 48.12
CA MET A 1 -8.61 -28.80 47.63
C MET A 1 -8.66 -29.03 46.12
N ARG A 2 -8.78 -28.00 45.27
CA ARG A 2 -7.70 -27.16 44.70
C ARG A 2 -6.64 -27.98 43.95
N GLN A 3 -6.90 -28.33 42.70
CA GLN A 3 -5.89 -28.56 41.64
C GLN A 3 -6.50 -28.05 40.32
N ILE A 4 -6.54 -26.73 40.12
CA ILE A 4 -5.65 -25.96 39.23
C ILE A 4 -5.66 -26.52 37.80
N LEU A 5 -6.65 -26.08 37.01
CA LEU A 5 -6.59 -26.05 35.55
C LEU A 5 -5.54 -25.00 35.14
N ALA A 6 -4.35 -25.45 34.76
CA ALA A 6 -3.37 -24.60 34.10
C ALA A 6 -3.74 -24.51 32.61
N ALA A 7 -4.62 -23.55 32.28
CA ALA A 7 -4.84 -23.12 30.90
C ALA A 7 -3.58 -22.38 30.43
N ALA A 8 -2.74 -23.06 29.66
CA ALA A 8 -1.61 -22.47 28.97
C ALA A 8 -2.13 -21.51 27.90
N ALA A 9 -2.18 -20.22 28.25
CA ALA A 9 -2.55 -19.15 27.36
C ALA A 9 -1.29 -18.47 26.80
N LEU A 10 -1.30 -18.27 25.48
CA LEU A 10 -0.59 -17.21 24.73
C LEU A 10 0.93 -17.45 24.62
N LEU A 11 1.52 -17.49 23.42
CA LEU A 11 1.68 -16.33 22.53
C LEU A 11 1.86 -16.80 21.08
N LEU A 12 0.86 -16.59 20.23
CA LEU A 12 1.04 -16.62 18.77
C LEU A 12 1.54 -15.25 18.34
N SER A 13 2.87 -15.08 18.28
CA SER A 13 3.50 -13.93 17.64
C SER A 13 3.31 -14.03 16.13
N ALA A 14 2.18 -13.52 15.63
CA ALA A 14 2.00 -13.30 14.20
C ALA A 14 2.98 -12.21 13.77
N ALA A 15 4.14 -12.63 13.24
CA ALA A 15 5.04 -11.75 12.52
C ALA A 15 4.29 -11.23 11.29
N LEU A 16 3.77 -9.99 11.37
CA LEU A 16 3.26 -9.29 10.21
C LEU A 16 4.45 -9.10 9.25
N PRO A 17 4.33 -9.50 7.97
CA PRO A 17 5.37 -9.21 6.99
C PRO A 17 5.56 -7.71 6.95
N SER A 18 6.73 -7.26 7.39
CA SER A 18 7.16 -5.88 7.26
C SER A 18 7.38 -5.66 5.76
N ALA A 19 6.41 -5.05 5.09
CA ALA A 19 6.60 -4.51 3.75
C ALA A 19 7.84 -3.62 3.83
N GLN A 20 8.97 -4.09 3.29
CA GLN A 20 10.19 -3.30 3.23
C GLN A 20 9.83 -2.06 2.43
N ALA A 21 9.79 -0.92 3.10
CA ALA A 21 9.49 0.36 2.49
C ALA A 21 10.53 0.62 1.40
N ALA A 22 10.22 0.27 0.14
CA ALA A 22 11.12 0.40 -1.00
C ALA A 22 11.71 1.82 -1.05
N GLU A 23 13.00 1.96 -0.78
CA GLU A 23 13.68 3.26 -0.74
C GLU A 23 13.52 3.96 -2.10
N GLY A 24 12.74 5.05 -2.13
CA GLY A 24 12.41 5.76 -3.37
C GLY A 24 10.99 6.32 -3.42
N PRO A 25 10.67 7.14 -4.44
CA PRO A 25 9.36 7.73 -4.62
C PRO A 25 8.28 6.68 -4.86
N VAL A 26 7.06 6.99 -4.46
CA VAL A 26 5.88 6.13 -4.60
C VAL A 26 5.16 6.49 -5.89
N ILE A 27 4.72 5.49 -6.65
CA ILE A 27 3.80 5.71 -7.77
C ILE A 27 2.39 5.86 -7.18
N ALA A 28 1.79 7.02 -7.38
CA ALA A 28 0.45 7.32 -6.91
C ALA A 28 -0.45 7.69 -8.09
N CYS A 29 -1.68 7.20 -8.08
CA CYS A 29 -2.68 7.53 -9.09
C CYS A 29 -3.94 8.09 -8.45
N ASP A 30 -4.60 9.00 -9.15
CA ASP A 30 -5.86 9.61 -8.70
C ASP A 30 -6.99 8.57 -8.56
N THR A 31 -6.89 7.43 -9.27
CA THR A 31 -7.88 6.34 -9.21
C THR A 31 -7.22 4.98 -9.06
N LEU A 32 -7.90 4.09 -8.35
CA LEU A 32 -7.50 2.68 -8.20
C LEU A 32 -7.43 1.96 -9.55
N VAL A 33 -8.34 2.27 -10.47
CA VAL A 33 -8.36 1.68 -11.82
C VAL A 33 -7.11 2.10 -12.60
N GLY A 34 -6.74 3.39 -12.56
CA GLY A 34 -5.54 3.89 -13.22
C GLY A 34 -4.27 3.22 -12.69
N LEU A 35 -4.16 3.09 -11.36
CA LEU A 35 -3.05 2.38 -10.73
C LEU A 35 -2.99 0.91 -11.18
N ARG A 36 -4.13 0.21 -11.18
CA ARG A 36 -4.15 -1.20 -11.57
C ARG A 36 -3.76 -1.40 -13.03
N LEU A 37 -4.18 -0.52 -13.92
CA LEU A 37 -3.82 -0.57 -15.34
C LEU A 37 -2.33 -0.30 -15.56
N LEU A 38 -1.73 0.58 -14.76
CA LEU A 38 -0.29 0.84 -14.80
C LEU A 38 0.50 -0.37 -14.27
N MET A 39 0.04 -0.95 -13.16
CA MET A 39 0.70 -2.05 -12.45
C MET A 39 0.32 -3.45 -12.96
N ALA A 40 -0.37 -3.57 -14.10
CA ALA A 40 -0.92 -4.85 -14.58
C ALA A 40 0.14 -5.96 -14.74
N ASN A 41 1.40 -5.60 -14.98
CA ASN A 41 2.52 -6.53 -15.13
C ASN A 41 3.34 -6.75 -13.85
N GLY A 42 2.98 -6.11 -12.72
CA GLY A 42 3.65 -6.26 -11.41
C GLY A 42 5.06 -5.67 -11.30
N ASP A 43 5.63 -5.18 -12.40
CA ASP A 43 6.98 -4.62 -12.45
C ASP A 43 6.96 -3.10 -12.26
N ARG A 44 7.61 -2.64 -11.19
CA ARG A 44 7.72 -1.22 -10.85
C ARG A 44 8.54 -0.44 -11.87
N ASP A 45 9.60 -1.02 -12.43
CA ASP A 45 10.46 -0.31 -13.39
C ASP A 45 9.74 -0.15 -14.73
N ALA A 46 9.01 -1.19 -15.15
CA ALA A 46 8.09 -1.09 -16.29
C ALA A 46 6.97 -0.05 -16.04
N ALA A 47 6.43 0.03 -14.83
CA ALA A 47 5.45 1.05 -14.47
C ALA A 47 6.05 2.47 -14.53
N MET A 48 7.26 2.66 -14.01
CA MET A 48 7.99 3.94 -14.08
C MET A 48 8.23 4.36 -15.53
N ALA A 49 8.67 3.45 -16.39
CA ALA A 49 8.92 3.73 -17.81
C ALA A 49 7.65 4.15 -18.57
N ARG A 50 6.48 3.72 -18.12
CA ARG A 50 5.18 3.98 -18.76
C ARG A 50 4.41 5.14 -18.13
N LEU A 51 4.89 5.70 -17.01
CA LEU A 51 4.15 6.66 -16.19
C LEU A 51 3.61 7.85 -17.01
N ALA A 52 4.40 8.37 -17.95
CA ALA A 52 4.01 9.48 -18.82
C ALA A 52 2.78 9.19 -19.71
N SER A 53 2.47 7.92 -19.98
CA SER A 53 1.31 7.50 -20.77
C SER A 53 0.03 7.32 -19.95
N TYR A 54 0.10 7.52 -18.62
CA TYR A 54 -1.00 7.29 -17.69
C TYR A 54 -1.43 8.60 -17.03
N PRO A 55 -2.37 9.35 -17.64
CA PRO A 55 -2.86 10.58 -17.04
C PRO A 55 -3.47 10.30 -15.66
N GLY A 56 -3.13 11.16 -14.70
CA GLY A 56 -3.56 11.00 -13.30
C GLY A 56 -2.67 10.08 -12.46
N CYS A 57 -1.63 9.46 -13.02
CA CYS A 57 -0.56 8.80 -12.26
C CYS A 57 0.70 9.67 -12.21
N ARG A 58 1.39 9.67 -11.07
CA ARG A 58 2.61 10.46 -10.84
C ARG A 58 3.52 9.78 -9.81
N THR A 59 4.76 10.24 -9.73
CA THR A 59 5.61 9.96 -8.58
C THR A 59 5.36 10.96 -7.47
N VAL A 60 5.36 10.47 -6.23
CA VAL A 60 5.25 11.27 -5.02
C VAL A 60 6.43 10.92 -4.10
N THR A 61 7.08 11.92 -3.54
CA THR A 61 8.15 11.70 -2.57
C THR A 61 7.57 11.15 -1.27
N ARG A 62 8.27 10.21 -0.61
CA ARG A 62 7.75 9.51 0.57
C ARG A 62 7.41 10.45 1.73
N ASP A 63 8.12 11.56 1.87
CA ASP A 63 7.89 12.59 2.90
C ASP A 63 6.55 13.32 2.74
N ARG A 64 5.90 13.23 1.57
CA ARG A 64 4.57 13.79 1.32
C ARG A 64 3.44 12.78 1.54
N VAL A 65 3.75 11.51 1.75
CA VAL A 65 2.76 10.43 1.92
C VAL A 65 2.39 10.30 3.39
N GLY A 66 1.09 10.36 3.69
CA GLY A 66 0.56 10.20 5.04
C GLY A 66 -0.21 8.90 5.24
N ALA A 67 -1.17 8.92 6.18
CA ALA A 67 -1.99 7.76 6.53
C ALA A 67 -2.99 7.37 5.42
N ALA A 68 -3.41 6.11 5.46
CA ALA A 68 -4.46 5.58 4.57
C ALA A 68 -5.85 6.13 4.96
N GLU A 69 -6.55 6.70 3.99
CA GLU A 69 -7.97 7.05 4.09
C GLU A 69 -8.87 5.86 3.70
N SER A 70 -8.42 5.03 2.76
CA SER A 70 -9.15 3.87 2.27
C SER A 70 -8.22 2.73 1.89
N ARG A 71 -8.76 1.51 1.90
CA ARG A 71 -8.07 0.28 1.53
C ARG A 71 -8.96 -0.59 0.67
N ALA A 72 -8.39 -1.23 -0.34
CA ALA A 72 -9.11 -2.14 -1.22
C ALA A 72 -8.27 -3.37 -1.52
N MET A 73 -8.92 -4.53 -1.57
CA MET A 73 -8.32 -5.77 -2.07
C MET A 73 -8.82 -6.01 -3.48
N VAL A 74 -7.90 -6.11 -4.44
CA VAL A 74 -8.27 -6.30 -5.84
C VAL A 74 -7.39 -7.38 -6.43
N GLY A 75 -7.99 -8.51 -6.79
CA GLY A 75 -7.25 -9.66 -7.33
C GLY A 75 -6.19 -10.23 -6.38
N GLY A 76 -6.39 -10.08 -5.06
CA GLY A 76 -5.43 -10.52 -4.05
C GLY A 76 -4.34 -9.49 -3.69
N SER A 77 -4.26 -8.37 -4.40
CA SER A 77 -3.31 -7.29 -4.09
C SER A 77 -3.94 -6.23 -3.17
N PRO A 78 -3.23 -5.78 -2.12
CA PRO A 78 -3.68 -4.69 -1.27
C PRO A 78 -3.37 -3.35 -1.93
N PHE A 79 -4.37 -2.49 -2.04
CA PHE A 79 -4.23 -1.11 -2.50
C PHE A 79 -4.67 -0.15 -1.40
N GLU A 80 -3.95 0.95 -1.27
CA GLU A 80 -4.25 1.96 -0.25
C GLU A 80 -4.43 3.33 -0.91
N CYS A 81 -5.46 4.06 -0.50
CA CYS A 81 -5.59 5.47 -0.82
C CYS A 81 -4.95 6.26 0.32
N LEU A 82 -3.76 6.80 0.10
CA LEU A 82 -2.98 7.51 1.12
C LEU A 82 -3.17 9.02 0.98
N THR A 83 -3.29 9.71 2.10
CA THR A 83 -3.23 11.18 2.14
C THR A 83 -1.95 11.67 1.49
N ILE A 84 -2.05 12.66 0.60
CA ILE A 84 -0.88 13.34 0.04
C ILE A 84 -0.88 14.80 0.51
N LYS A 85 0.25 15.24 1.07
CA LYS A 85 0.42 16.61 1.54
C LYS A 85 0.06 17.61 0.43
N ASP A 86 -0.76 18.60 0.75
CA ASP A 86 -1.18 19.72 -0.11
C ASP A 86 -2.11 19.36 -1.29
N GLU A 87 -2.69 18.14 -1.36
CA GLU A 87 -3.51 17.72 -2.51
C GLU A 87 -5.02 17.60 -2.22
N GLY A 88 -5.44 17.71 -0.95
CA GLY A 88 -6.86 17.74 -0.53
C GLY A 88 -7.68 16.47 -0.81
N LYS A 89 -7.08 15.47 -1.47
CA LYS A 89 -7.61 14.14 -1.74
C LYS A 89 -6.51 13.10 -1.57
N CYS A 90 -6.86 11.88 -1.17
CA CYS A 90 -5.92 10.77 -1.19
C CYS A 90 -5.58 10.34 -2.62
N ALA A 91 -4.43 9.67 -2.77
CA ALA A 91 -4.01 9.04 -4.01
C ALA A 91 -3.78 7.55 -3.78
N TRP A 92 -4.18 6.73 -4.76
CA TRP A 92 -4.04 5.29 -4.71
C TRP A 92 -2.60 4.86 -4.96
N VAL A 93 -2.08 4.00 -4.10
CA VAL A 93 -0.75 3.39 -4.20
C VAL A 93 -0.85 1.87 -4.05
N LEU A 94 0.17 1.19 -4.60
CA LEU A 94 0.47 -0.19 -4.24
C LEU A 94 1.60 -0.11 -3.19
N PRO A 95 1.35 -0.52 -1.93
CA PRO A 95 2.31 -0.39 -0.83
C PRO A 95 3.58 -1.23 -1.02
#